data_AF-A0AAU1CQ57-F1
#
_entry.id   AF-A0AAU1CQ57-F1
#
_cell.length_a   1.000
_cell.length_b   1.000
_cell.length_c   1.000
_cell.angle_alpha   90.00
_cell.angle_beta   90.00
_cell.angle_gamma   90.00
#
_symmetry.space_group_name_H-M   'P 1'
#
loop_
_entity.id
_entity.type
_entity.pdbx_description
1 polymer ?
#
loop_
_entity_poly.entity_id
_entity_poly.type
_entity_poly.pdbx_seq_one_letter_code
_entity_poly.pdbx_strand_id
1 'polypeptide(L)'
;MALVVTFLALRRTRRITSILKTYPWRTYPCEYPHRSTESPKVIMIRFAENYTPVLRFTPFSVHLAQKQNPQPDTIWFAGDPRYGGVVSPVGGHFPVRVVPEAMGEAVPSGTPEDDALAELAGLVKSGRVHTT
;
A
#
# COMPACT_ATOMS: atom_id res chain seq x y z
N MET A 1 -12.60 25.65 -3.84
CA MET A 1 -11.42 24.79 -4.13
C MET A 1 -10.62 24.43 -2.88
N ALA A 2 -10.18 25.39 -2.04
CA ALA A 2 -9.39 25.11 -0.84
C ALA A 2 -10.03 24.11 0.14
N LEU A 3 -11.33 24.26 0.45
CA LEU A 3 -12.04 23.36 1.37
C LEU A 3 -12.09 21.90 0.88
N VAL A 4 -12.23 21.68 -0.44
CA VAL A 4 -12.27 20.34 -1.03
C VAL A 4 -10.91 19.66 -0.91
N VAL A 5 -9.83 20.39 -1.22
CA VAL A 5 -8.45 19.89 -1.10
C VAL A 5 -8.13 19.56 0.36
N THR A 6 -8.49 20.42 1.31
CA THR A 6 -8.31 20.19 2.74
C THR A 6 -9.09 18.97 3.22
N PHE A 7 -10.35 18.83 2.80
CA PHE A 7 -11.17 17.67 3.16
C PHE A 7 -10.57 16.35 2.64
N LEU A 8 -10.11 16.32 1.38
CA LEU A 8 -9.44 15.16 0.80
C LEU A 8 -8.13 14.83 1.53
N ALA A 9 -7.34 15.84 1.88
CA ALA A 9 -6.10 15.66 2.64
C ALA A 9 -6.38 15.07 4.03
N LEU A 10 -7.36 15.61 4.76
CA LEU A 10 -7.75 15.10 6.09
C LEU A 10 -8.25 13.65 6.02
N ARG A 11 -9.09 13.32 5.01
CA ARG A 11 -9.57 11.95 4.82
C ARG A 11 -8.42 10.99 4.51
N ARG A 12 -7.44 11.42 3.71
CA ARG A 12 -6.24 10.64 3.41
C ARG A 12 -5.40 10.40 4.67
N THR A 13 -5.12 11.45 5.44
CA THR A 13 -4.35 11.35 6.69
C THR A 13 -5.03 10.41 7.67
N ARG A 14 -6.35 10.56 7.89
CA ARG A 14 -7.11 9.66 8.78
C ARG A 14 -7.02 8.21 8.37
N ARG A 15 -7.10 7.90 7.07
CA ARG A 15 -6.94 6.53 6.56
C ARG A 15 -5.54 5.98 6.80
N ILE A 16 -4.50 6.77 6.50
CA ILE A 16 -3.11 6.37 6.78
C ILE A 16 -2.93 6.11 8.28
N THR A 17 -3.40 7.01 9.14
CA THR A 17 -3.34 6.83 10.59
C THR A 17 -4.07 5.58 11.05
N SER A 18 -5.24 5.26 10.48
CA SER A 18 -5.98 4.04 10.82
C SER A 18 -5.16 2.80 10.49
N ILE A 19 -4.60 2.72 9.28
CA ILE A 19 -3.76 1.58 8.85
C ILE A 19 -2.54 1.43 9.77
N LEU A 20 -1.85 2.52 10.09
CA LEU A 20 -0.63 2.49 10.91
C LEU A 20 -0.89 2.19 12.39
N LYS A 21 -2.11 2.40 12.88
CA LYS A 21 -2.51 1.96 14.23
C LYS A 21 -2.80 0.46 14.28
N THR A 22 -3.23 -0.11 13.17
CA THR A 22 -3.67 -1.50 13.09
C THR A 22 -2.53 -2.43 12.67
N TYR A 23 -1.69 -2.01 11.73
CA TYR A 23 -0.62 -2.82 11.16
C TYR A 23 0.75 -2.26 11.53
N PRO A 24 1.68 -3.09 12.04
CA PRO A 24 3.05 -2.66 12.28
C PRO A 24 3.79 -2.48 10.95
N TRP A 25 4.81 -1.63 10.96
CA TRP A 25 5.77 -1.56 9.86
C TRP A 25 6.58 -2.84 9.77
N ARG A 26 6.73 -3.36 8.55
CA ARG A 26 7.60 -4.48 8.23
C ARG A 26 8.39 -4.18 6.96
N THR A 27 9.62 -4.66 6.92
CA THR A 27 10.50 -4.51 5.74
C THR A 27 10.25 -5.66 4.79
N TYR A 28 10.09 -5.35 3.50
CA TYR A 28 9.95 -6.34 2.44
C TYR A 28 10.86 -6.01 1.25
N PRO A 29 11.33 -7.03 0.51
CA PRO A 29 11.91 -6.83 -0.81
C PRO A 29 10.89 -6.21 -1.76
N CYS A 30 11.33 -5.27 -2.59
CA CYS A 30 10.48 -4.65 -3.59
C CYS A 30 11.21 -4.38 -4.90
N GLU A 31 10.43 -4.39 -5.99
CA GLU A 31 10.88 -4.03 -7.32
C GLU A 31 10.00 -2.90 -7.88
N TYR A 32 10.61 -2.00 -8.64
CA TYR A 32 9.91 -0.93 -9.33
C TYR A 32 9.88 -1.26 -10.83
N PRO A 33 8.73 -1.66 -11.39
CA PRO A 33 8.62 -1.95 -12.81
C PRO A 33 9.12 -0.78 -13.65
N HIS A 34 10.07 -1.05 -14.54
CA HIS A 34 10.65 -0.06 -15.45
C HIS A 34 9.63 0.29 -16.56
N ARG A 35 8.55 1.00 -16.21
CA ARG A 35 7.63 1.56 -17.20
C ARG A 35 8.16 2.94 -17.59
N SER A 36 8.48 3.09 -18.86
CA SER A 36 9.17 4.25 -19.46
C SER A 36 8.59 5.62 -19.05
N THR A 37 9.51 6.50 -18.67
CA THR A 37 9.49 7.98 -18.77
C THR A 37 8.74 8.83 -17.74
N GLU A 38 7.83 8.29 -16.92
CA GLU A 38 7.20 9.09 -15.85
C GLU A 38 6.96 8.24 -14.60
N SER A 39 7.19 8.83 -13.41
CA SER A 39 6.97 8.29 -12.06
C SER A 39 6.37 6.89 -11.94
N PRO A 40 7.07 5.91 -11.31
CA PRO A 40 6.52 4.58 -11.16
C PRO A 40 5.18 4.71 -10.44
N LYS A 41 4.11 4.38 -11.15
CA LYS A 41 2.76 4.39 -10.61
C LYS A 41 2.54 3.19 -9.70
N VAL A 42 3.44 2.20 -9.77
CA VAL A 42 3.35 0.91 -9.14
C VAL A 42 4.65 0.51 -8.44
N ILE A 43 4.51 -0.43 -7.50
CA ILE A 43 5.58 -1.12 -6.79
C ILE A 43 5.17 -2.59 -6.66
N MET A 44 6.12 -3.49 -6.87
CA MET A 44 5.96 -4.92 -6.62
C MET A 44 6.59 -5.23 -5.26
N ILE A 45 5.83 -5.83 -4.34
CA ILE A 45 6.34 -6.17 -3.00
C ILE A 45 6.25 -7.68 -2.82
N ARG A 46 7.35 -8.31 -2.46
CA ARG A 46 7.40 -9.77 -2.25
C ARG A 46 7.01 -10.09 -0.81
N PHE A 47 5.75 -10.49 -0.60
CA PHE A 47 5.23 -10.83 0.73
C PHE A 47 5.45 -12.30 1.10
N ALA A 48 5.47 -13.18 0.10
CA ALA A 48 5.78 -14.60 0.24
C ALA A 48 6.50 -15.09 -1.04
N GLU A 49 7.04 -16.31 -1.01
CA GLU A 49 7.79 -16.90 -2.13
C GLU A 49 7.01 -16.86 -3.45
N ASN A 50 5.70 -17.13 -3.39
CA ASN A 50 4.80 -17.17 -4.55
C ASN A 50 3.78 -16.02 -4.57
N TYR A 51 4.01 -14.93 -3.84
CA TYR A 51 3.07 -13.81 -3.80
C TYR A 51 3.78 -12.45 -3.84
N THR A 52 3.71 -11.84 -5.02
CA THR A 52 4.36 -10.55 -5.33
C THR A 52 3.36 -9.61 -6.03
N PRO A 53 2.30 -9.16 -5.33
CA PRO A 53 1.27 -8.34 -5.92
C PRO A 53 1.84 -7.01 -6.43
N VAL A 54 1.34 -6.58 -7.58
CA VAL A 54 1.57 -5.24 -8.10
C VAL A 54 0.65 -4.26 -7.34
N LEU A 55 1.24 -3.32 -6.62
CA LEU A 55 0.52 -2.30 -5.88
C LEU A 55 0.69 -0.94 -6.53
N ARG A 56 -0.40 -0.19 -6.68
CA ARG A 56 -0.42 1.16 -7.24
C ARG A 56 -0.46 2.22 -6.15
N PHE A 57 0.36 3.27 -6.31
CA PHE A 57 0.33 4.46 -5.45
C PHE A 57 -0.96 5.27 -5.63
N THR A 58 -1.51 5.77 -4.53
CA THR A 58 -2.76 6.55 -4.55
C THR A 58 -2.77 7.70 -3.53
N PRO A 59 -3.35 8.87 -3.88
CA PRO A 59 -3.95 9.22 -5.18
C PRO A 59 -2.94 9.69 -6.24
N PHE A 60 -1.67 9.88 -5.87
CA PHE A 60 -0.62 10.36 -6.76
C PHE A 60 0.50 9.34 -6.89
N SER A 61 1.13 9.31 -8.05
CA SER A 61 2.35 8.55 -8.30
C SER A 61 3.53 9.20 -7.57
N VAL A 62 4.42 8.40 -7.00
CA VAL A 62 5.55 8.89 -6.22
C VAL A 62 6.81 8.09 -6.58
N HIS A 63 7.89 8.77 -6.95
CA HIS A 63 9.20 8.16 -7.09
C HIS A 63 9.84 7.91 -5.72
N LEU A 64 9.44 6.85 -5.03
CA LEU A 64 10.06 6.49 -3.74
C LEU A 64 11.51 6.05 -3.90
N ALA A 65 11.85 5.35 -4.99
CA ALA A 65 13.21 4.88 -5.27
C ALA A 65 14.24 6.02 -5.39
N GLN A 66 13.84 7.23 -5.79
CA GLN A 66 14.74 8.38 -5.95
C GLN A 66 14.78 9.29 -4.72
N LYS A 67 13.88 9.08 -3.74
CA LYS A 67 13.82 9.91 -2.53
C LYS A 67 14.61 9.26 -1.41
N GLN A 68 15.88 9.67 -1.26
CA GLN A 68 16.73 9.35 -0.10
C GLN A 68 16.59 7.89 0.38
N ASN A 69 16.55 6.93 -0.56
CA ASN A 69 16.40 5.52 -0.22
C ASN A 69 17.76 4.83 -0.36
N PRO A 70 18.50 4.60 0.75
CA PRO A 70 19.77 3.89 0.71
C PRO A 70 19.60 2.41 0.32
N GLN A 71 18.37 1.87 0.36
CA GLN A 71 18.05 0.49 0.03
C GLN A 71 16.87 0.44 -0.97
N PRO A 72 17.11 0.78 -2.26
CA PRO A 72 16.06 0.91 -3.27
C PRO A 72 15.32 -0.40 -3.60
N ASP A 73 15.87 -1.54 -3.18
CA ASP A 73 15.34 -2.90 -3.30
C ASP A 73 14.51 -3.33 -2.09
N THR A 74 14.34 -2.46 -1.10
CA THR A 74 13.50 -2.73 0.08
C THR A 74 12.57 -1.57 0.41
N ILE A 75 11.46 -1.91 1.04
CA ILE A 75 10.42 -0.95 1.42
C ILE A 75 9.83 -1.31 2.77
N TRP A 76 9.45 -0.30 3.56
CA TRP A 76 8.56 -0.51 4.69
C TRP A 76 7.12 -0.55 4.21
N PHE A 77 6.38 -1.57 4.63
CA PHE A 77 4.96 -1.74 4.37
C PHE A 77 4.20 -1.94 5.68
N ALA A 78 3.02 -1.35 5.76
CA ALA A 78 2.03 -1.57 6.82
C ALA A 78 0.64 -1.68 6.17
N GLY A 79 -0.02 -2.82 6.32
CA GLY A 79 -1.34 -3.09 5.75
C GLY A 79 -1.58 -4.57 5.48
N ASP A 80 -2.58 -4.85 4.66
CA ASP A 80 -2.90 -6.19 4.20
C ASP A 80 -2.52 -6.31 2.72
N PRO A 81 -1.61 -7.23 2.33
CA PRO A 81 -1.22 -7.44 0.94
C PRO A 81 -2.39 -7.61 -0.05
N ARG A 82 -3.52 -8.17 0.40
CA ARG A 82 -4.72 -8.44 -0.40
C ARG A 82 -5.52 -7.19 -0.71
N TYR A 83 -5.49 -6.20 0.18
CA TYR A 83 -6.31 -4.98 0.11
C TYR A 83 -5.49 -3.68 -0.01
N GLY A 84 -4.17 -3.77 0.16
CA GLY A 84 -3.22 -2.67 0.13
C GLY A 84 -2.88 -2.13 1.52
N GLY A 85 -2.28 -0.95 1.56
CA GLY A 85 -1.71 -0.43 2.79
C GLY A 85 -0.99 0.89 2.61
N VAL A 86 0.05 1.08 3.40
CA VAL A 86 0.94 2.23 3.37
C VAL A 86 2.36 1.73 3.17
N VAL A 87 3.12 2.42 2.33
CA VAL A 87 4.54 2.18 2.10
C VAL A 87 5.37 3.42 2.43
N SER A 88 6.63 3.21 2.78
CA SER A 88 7.64 4.26 2.94
C SER A 88 9.02 3.70 2.62
N PRO A 89 9.97 4.51 2.08
CA PRO A 89 11.37 4.12 2.04
C PRO A 89 11.87 3.65 3.40
N VAL A 90 12.80 2.70 3.42
CA VAL A 90 13.45 2.28 4.65
C VAL A 90 14.21 3.48 5.24
N GLY A 91 13.96 3.78 6.52
CA GLY A 91 14.41 5.02 7.15
C GLY A 91 13.33 6.11 7.29
N GLY A 92 12.17 5.93 6.64
CA GLY A 92 10.98 6.76 6.85
C GLY A 92 10.78 7.84 5.80
N HIS A 93 10.45 9.07 6.22
CA HIS A 93 10.24 10.29 5.41
C HIS A 93 8.84 10.50 4.80
N PHE A 94 8.24 9.52 4.12
CA PHE A 94 7.03 9.80 3.33
C PHE A 94 6.08 8.61 3.23
N PRO A 95 5.12 8.43 4.16
CA PRO A 95 4.12 7.38 4.07
C PRO A 95 3.16 7.63 2.89
N VAL A 96 3.10 6.70 1.96
CA VAL A 96 2.24 6.75 0.77
C VAL A 96 1.29 5.57 0.78
N ARG A 97 0.01 5.83 0.49
CA ARG A 97 -0.98 4.77 0.36
C ARG A 97 -0.79 4.01 -0.94
N VAL A 98 -0.90 2.69 -0.87
CA VAL A 98 -0.90 1.78 -2.01
C VAL A 98 -2.14 0.90 -2.01
N VAL A 99 -2.61 0.51 -3.19
CA VAL A 99 -3.74 -0.41 -3.39
C VAL A 99 -3.36 -1.45 -4.44
N PRO A 100 -3.93 -2.67 -4.43
CA PRO A 100 -3.71 -3.63 -5.51
C PRO A 100 -4.05 -3.01 -6.87
N GLU A 101 -3.11 -3.13 -7.81
CA GLU A 101 -3.41 -2.95 -9.23
C GLU A 101 -4.19 -4.19 -9.67
N ALA A 102 -5.26 -4.03 -10.45
CA ALA A 102 -6.03 -5.15 -10.96
C ALA A 102 -5.20 -5.93 -12.00
N MET A 103 -4.34 -6.83 -11.54
CA MET A 103 -3.71 -7.87 -12.33
C MET A 103 -4.08 -9.21 -11.68
N GLY A 104 -4.51 -10.17 -12.50
CA GLY A 104 -5.18 -11.42 -12.10
C GLY A 104 -4.28 -12.45 -11.41
N GLU A 105 -3.42 -12.03 -10.48
CA GLU A 105 -2.79 -12.95 -9.54
C GLU A 105 -3.83 -13.46 -8.55
N ALA A 106 -3.76 -14.75 -8.22
CA ALA A 106 -4.60 -15.34 -7.19
C ALA A 106 -4.31 -14.64 -5.86
N VAL A 107 -5.29 -13.89 -5.37
CA VAL A 107 -5.22 -13.28 -4.04
C VAL A 107 -5.27 -14.41 -3.02
N PRO A 108 -4.28 -14.53 -2.12
CA PRO A 108 -4.33 -15.53 -1.06
C PRO A 108 -5.62 -15.38 -0.25
N SER A 109 -6.27 -16.50 0.07
CA SER A 109 -7.33 -16.49 1.07
C SER A 109 -6.75 -16.04 2.40
N GLY A 110 -7.40 -15.09 3.06
CA GLY A 110 -7.05 -14.73 4.44
C GLY A 110 -8.02 -15.38 5.41
N THR A 111 -7.71 -15.22 6.70
CA THR A 111 -8.59 -15.67 7.77
C THR A 111 -9.69 -14.64 8.04
N PRO A 112 -10.80 -15.03 8.70
CA PRO A 112 -11.81 -14.08 9.17
C PRO A 112 -11.22 -12.99 10.09
N GLU A 113 -10.16 -13.31 10.83
CA GLU A 113 -9.43 -12.34 11.66
C GLU A 113 -8.70 -11.30 10.81
N ASP A 114 -8.03 -11.73 9.74
CA ASP A 114 -7.36 -10.83 8.79
C ASP A 114 -8.36 -9.90 8.11
N ASP A 115 -9.55 -10.41 7.76
CA ASP A 115 -10.61 -9.62 7.15
C ASP A 115 -11.21 -8.59 8.12
N ALA A 116 -11.45 -8.98 9.38
CA ALA A 116 -11.91 -8.06 10.43
C ALA A 116 -10.87 -6.95 10.67
N LEU A 117 -9.59 -7.29 10.64
CA LEU A 117 -8.50 -6.34 10.79
C LEU A 117 -8.42 -5.36 9.60
N ALA A 118 -8.62 -5.86 8.39
CA ALA A 118 -8.64 -5.05 7.17
C ALA A 118 -9.86 -4.09 7.13
N GLU A 119 -11.02 -4.53 7.65
CA GLU A 119 -12.19 -3.67 7.83
C GLU A 119 -11.94 -2.60 8.89
N LEU A 120 -11.37 -2.97 10.04
CA LEU A 120 -11.01 -2.03 11.11
C LEU A 120 -10.03 -0.93 10.63
N ALA A 121 -9.08 -1.30 9.76
CA ALA A 121 -8.14 -0.36 9.15
C ALA A 121 -8.77 0.49 8.02
N GLY A 122 -10.00 0.18 7.60
CA GLY A 122 -10.69 0.84 6.49
C GLY A 122 -10.07 0.56 5.11
N LEU A 123 -9.40 -0.59 4.96
CA LEU A 123 -8.86 -1.07 3.69
C LEU A 123 -9.97 -1.61 2.78
N VAL A 124 -10.99 -2.23 3.38
CA VAL A 124 -12.17 -2.77 2.71
C VAL A 124 -13.34 -1.78 2.85
N LYS A 125 -14.24 -1.70 1.86
CA LYS A 125 -15.57 -1.11 2.06
C LYS A 125 -16.43 -2.18 2.73
N SER A 126 -17.15 -1.87 3.82
CA SER A 126 -18.09 -2.82 4.44
C SER A 126 -18.91 -3.56 3.37
N GLY A 127 -18.84 -4.90 3.39
CA GLY A 127 -19.49 -5.78 2.41
C GLY A 127 -18.66 -6.18 1.17
N ARG A 128 -17.36 -5.83 1.09
CA ARG A 128 -16.43 -6.31 0.04
C ARG A 128 -15.26 -7.13 0.58
N VAL A 129 -15.50 -7.90 1.64
CA VAL A 129 -14.60 -9.01 1.93
C VAL A 129 -14.70 -9.95 0.72
N HIS A 130 -13.58 -10.36 0.15
CA HIS A 130 -13.61 -11.47 -0.80
C HIS A 130 -13.87 -12.74 0.02
N THR A 131 -15.14 -12.90 0.44
CA THR A 131 -15.62 -14.16 0.98
C THR A 131 -15.44 -15.18 -0.12
N THR A 132 -14.59 -16.15 0.18
CA THR A 132 -14.46 -17.38 -0.61
C THR A 132 -15.74 -18.19 -0.46
#